data_AF-A0A6A0APQ4-F1
#
_entry.id   AF-A0A6A0APQ4-F1
#
_cell.length_a   1.000
_cell.length_b   1.000
_cell.length_c   1.000
_cell.angle_alpha   90.00
_cell.angle_beta   90.00
_cell.angle_gamma   90.00
#
_symmetry.space_group_name_H-M   'P 1'
#
loop_
_entity.id
_entity.type
_entity.pdbx_description
1 polymer ?
#
loop_
_entity_poly.entity_id
_entity_poly.type
_entity_poly.pdbx_seq_one_letter_code
_entity_poly.pdbx_strand_id
1 'polypeptide(L)'
;MTTTTVYGTWCSRVSSYSTSPDADVLDYIRGGDTDWRTRLDQSGALAQIQGAYRAAIDAVLPPDISLCGDEFVGPAVPEQGEFDGYPVDDDGRLDFAAMVEEIDLEPIVERYEPLTLEEIGRVEMGSQAEDPAKAASKMMSRLKVKPAYGYHPHPDSGRPQALYRAGDVRDALAQRPGRGTRTDLKAAE
;
A
#
# COMPACT_ATOMS: atom_id res chain seq x y z
N MET A 1 9.59 -21.41 -27.00
CA MET A 1 10.12 -20.09 -26.63
C MET A 1 9.14 -19.09 -27.21
N THR A 2 8.32 -18.46 -26.37
CA THR A 2 7.32 -17.49 -26.83
C THR A 2 8.07 -16.20 -27.17
N THR A 3 7.90 -15.70 -28.39
CA THR A 3 8.45 -14.39 -28.76
C THR A 3 7.60 -13.33 -28.09
N THR A 4 8.22 -12.47 -27.27
CA THR A 4 7.54 -11.35 -26.63
C THR A 4 7.67 -10.06 -27.45
N THR A 5 6.77 -9.13 -27.22
CA THR A 5 6.81 -7.77 -27.77
C THR A 5 6.43 -6.75 -26.70
N VAL A 6 6.76 -5.49 -26.94
CA VAL A 6 6.32 -4.34 -26.14
C VAL A 6 4.98 -3.85 -26.70
N TYR A 7 3.97 -3.78 -25.85
CA TYR A 7 2.63 -3.28 -26.18
C TYR A 7 2.54 -1.75 -25.99
N GLY A 8 3.46 -1.19 -25.21
CA GLY A 8 3.64 0.25 -24.98
C GLY A 8 4.29 0.50 -23.63
N THR A 9 4.55 1.77 -23.32
CA THR A 9 5.01 2.23 -22.01
C THR A 9 3.84 2.76 -21.17
N TRP A 10 4.03 2.86 -19.85
CA TRP A 10 3.11 3.52 -18.92
C TRP A 10 2.67 4.89 -19.42
N CYS A 11 3.62 5.73 -19.82
CA CYS A 11 3.37 7.07 -20.34
C CYS A 11 2.49 7.06 -21.60
N SER A 12 2.71 6.10 -22.50
CA SER A 12 1.96 6.01 -23.76
C SER A 12 0.59 5.32 -23.63
N ARG A 13 0.37 4.53 -22.58
CA ARG A 13 -0.80 3.65 -22.45
C ARG A 13 -1.72 3.95 -21.27
N VAL A 14 -1.23 4.64 -20.24
CA VAL A 14 -1.99 4.88 -19.00
C VAL A 14 -2.05 6.36 -18.68
N SER A 15 -0.89 7.02 -18.53
CA SER A 15 -0.85 8.42 -18.09
C SER A 15 0.19 9.21 -18.85
N SER A 16 -0.27 10.10 -19.74
CA SER A 16 0.61 10.99 -20.51
C SER A 16 1.41 11.99 -19.66
N TYR A 17 1.06 12.14 -18.38
CA TYR A 17 1.71 13.03 -17.43
C TYR A 17 2.68 12.31 -16.48
N SER A 18 2.79 10.99 -16.59
CA SER A 18 3.62 10.17 -15.73
C SER A 18 4.56 9.28 -16.53
N THR A 19 5.79 9.15 -16.05
CA THR A 19 6.81 8.34 -16.71
C THR A 19 6.79 6.88 -16.24
N SER A 20 6.19 6.57 -15.09
CA SER A 20 6.13 5.21 -14.54
C SER A 20 5.13 5.13 -13.38
N PRO A 21 4.66 3.93 -13.01
CA PRO A 21 3.80 3.80 -11.82
C PRO A 21 4.51 4.24 -10.53
N ASP A 22 5.84 4.10 -10.46
CA ASP A 22 6.62 4.59 -9.32
C ASP A 22 6.60 6.13 -9.24
N ALA A 23 6.53 6.81 -10.38
CA ALA A 23 6.39 8.27 -10.44
C ALA A 23 4.99 8.70 -9.95
N ASP A 24 3.93 7.95 -10.27
CA ASP A 24 2.59 8.22 -9.73
C ASP A 24 2.55 8.13 -8.21
N VAL A 25 3.19 7.11 -7.63
CA VAL A 25 3.34 6.98 -6.18
C VAL A 25 4.09 8.17 -5.59
N LEU A 26 5.19 8.61 -6.23
CA LEU A 26 5.95 9.77 -5.77
C LEU A 26 5.12 11.06 -5.86
N ASP A 27 4.35 11.24 -6.91
CA ASP A 27 3.48 12.41 -7.11
C ASP A 27 2.34 12.44 -6.09
N TYR A 28 1.74 11.29 -5.78
CA TYR A 28 0.78 11.17 -4.69
C TYR A 28 1.41 11.58 -3.34
N ILE A 29 2.57 10.99 -3.02
CA ILE A 29 3.27 11.23 -1.74
C ILE A 29 3.77 12.69 -1.62
N ARG A 30 4.07 13.37 -2.72
CA ARG A 30 4.48 14.79 -2.72
C ARG A 30 3.42 15.73 -2.11
N GLY A 31 2.15 15.32 -2.05
CA GLY A 31 1.09 16.07 -1.37
C GLY A 31 1.20 16.09 0.16
N GLY A 32 1.96 15.17 0.76
CA GLY A 32 2.16 15.09 2.22
C GLY A 32 3.27 16.00 2.76
N ASP A 33 3.36 16.09 4.09
CA ASP A 33 4.40 16.90 4.75
C ASP A 33 5.80 16.28 4.61
N THR A 34 6.83 17.11 4.82
CA THR A 34 8.24 16.70 4.62
C THR A 34 8.71 15.64 5.62
N ASP A 35 8.21 15.66 6.85
CA ASP A 35 8.66 14.73 7.89
C ASP A 35 8.09 13.33 7.62
N TRP A 36 6.82 13.27 7.23
CA TRP A 36 6.17 12.05 6.77
C TRP A 36 6.87 11.45 5.54
N ARG A 37 7.16 12.26 4.52
CA ARG A 37 7.87 11.80 3.32
C ARG A 37 9.27 11.28 3.63
N THR A 38 10.01 12.00 4.47
CA THR A 38 11.33 11.57 4.95
C THR A 38 11.24 10.23 5.67
N ARG A 39 10.21 10.04 6.51
CA ARG A 39 9.99 8.79 7.24
C ARG A 39 9.66 7.64 6.29
N LEU A 40 8.85 7.86 5.26
CA LEU A 40 8.53 6.84 4.25
C LEU A 40 9.79 6.34 3.54
N ASP A 41 10.67 7.25 3.14
CA ASP A 41 11.94 6.93 2.48
C ASP A 41 12.89 6.17 3.43
N GLN A 42 13.17 6.75 4.60
CA GLN A 42 14.13 6.17 5.55
C GLN A 42 13.70 4.83 6.13
N SER A 43 12.39 4.61 6.29
CA SER A 43 11.85 3.33 6.78
C SER A 43 11.84 2.23 5.73
N GLY A 44 12.03 2.57 4.45
CA GLY A 44 11.81 1.66 3.33
C GLY A 44 10.34 1.40 3.01
N ALA A 45 9.41 2.14 3.63
CA ALA A 45 7.98 2.03 3.35
C ALA A 45 7.65 2.49 1.92
N LEU A 46 8.35 3.52 1.40
CA LEU A 46 8.17 3.99 0.03
C LEU A 46 8.35 2.86 -1.00
N ALA A 47 9.44 2.09 -0.89
CA ALA A 47 9.70 0.97 -1.79
C ALA A 47 8.63 -0.13 -1.68
N GLN A 48 8.05 -0.32 -0.49
CA GLN A 48 6.96 -1.28 -0.31
C GLN A 48 5.63 -0.79 -0.91
N ILE A 49 5.34 0.51 -0.82
CA ILE A 49 4.18 1.13 -1.49
C ILE A 49 4.29 0.96 -3.00
N GLN A 50 5.45 1.29 -3.58
CA GLN A 50 5.72 1.13 -5.02
C GLN A 50 5.55 -0.34 -5.45
N GLY A 51 6.12 -1.28 -4.69
CA GLY A 51 5.95 -2.70 -4.95
C GLY A 51 4.50 -3.17 -4.84
N ALA A 52 3.73 -2.67 -3.87
CA ALA A 52 2.33 -3.01 -3.70
C ALA A 52 1.45 -2.44 -4.83
N TYR A 53 1.72 -1.22 -5.28
CA TYR A 53 1.02 -0.63 -6.43
C TYR A 53 1.29 -1.40 -7.72
N ARG A 54 2.56 -1.76 -7.98
CA ARG A 54 2.93 -2.63 -9.10
C ARG A 54 2.24 -4.00 -9.03
N ALA A 55 2.19 -4.61 -7.85
CA ALA A 55 1.48 -5.88 -7.68
C ALA A 55 -0.03 -5.75 -7.92
N ALA A 56 -0.64 -4.61 -7.58
CA ALA A 56 -2.05 -4.34 -7.89
C ALA A 56 -2.25 -4.19 -9.41
N ILE A 57 -1.33 -3.53 -10.11
CA ILE A 57 -1.33 -3.42 -11.57
C ILE A 57 -1.21 -4.82 -12.20
N ASP A 58 -0.20 -5.61 -11.82
CA ASP A 58 -0.01 -6.95 -12.37
C ASP A 58 -1.22 -7.87 -12.14
N ALA A 59 -1.99 -7.65 -11.06
CA ALA A 59 -3.18 -8.45 -10.74
C ALA A 59 -4.38 -8.19 -11.66
N VAL A 60 -4.44 -7.03 -12.33
CA VAL A 60 -5.53 -6.68 -13.27
C VAL A 60 -5.15 -6.88 -14.74
N LEU A 61 -3.86 -7.14 -15.02
CA LEU A 61 -3.40 -7.44 -16.36
C LEU A 61 -3.80 -8.85 -16.80
N PRO A 62 -3.87 -9.11 -18.12
CA PRO A 62 -3.98 -10.47 -18.64
C PRO A 62 -2.82 -11.37 -18.18
N PRO A 63 -3.02 -12.68 -18.00
CA PRO A 63 -2.02 -13.58 -17.38
C PRO A 63 -0.65 -13.63 -18.09
N ASP A 64 -0.61 -13.33 -19.39
CA ASP A 64 0.60 -13.32 -20.22
C ASP A 64 1.14 -11.91 -20.52
N ILE A 65 0.54 -10.87 -19.91
CA ILE A 65 1.07 -9.51 -19.91
C ILE A 65 1.69 -9.22 -18.55
N SER A 66 2.85 -8.56 -18.55
CA SER A 66 3.47 -8.07 -17.31
C SER A 66 4.03 -6.67 -17.50
N LEU A 67 4.08 -5.90 -16.41
CA LEU A 67 4.75 -4.61 -16.39
C LEU A 67 6.24 -4.79 -16.05
N CYS A 68 7.10 -4.67 -17.07
CA CYS A 68 8.56 -4.76 -16.94
C CYS A 68 9.17 -3.35 -16.92
N GLY A 69 9.51 -2.84 -15.73
CA GLY A 69 9.97 -1.46 -15.58
C GLY A 69 8.81 -0.49 -15.79
N ASP A 70 8.76 0.17 -16.93
CA ASP A 70 7.67 1.03 -17.39
C ASP A 70 7.00 0.50 -18.67
N GLU A 71 7.40 -0.67 -19.16
CA GLU A 71 6.89 -1.27 -20.41
C GLU A 71 5.89 -2.42 -20.13
N PHE A 72 4.78 -2.42 -20.85
CA PHE A 72 3.88 -3.58 -20.92
C PHE A 72 4.43 -4.58 -21.93
N VAL A 73 4.80 -5.77 -21.46
CA VAL A 73 5.41 -6.82 -22.28
C VAL A 73 4.51 -8.04 -22.31
N GLY A 74 4.33 -8.62 -23.49
CA GLY A 74 3.43 -9.75 -23.71
C GLY A 74 3.78 -10.58 -24.94
N PRO A 75 2.96 -11.57 -25.33
CA PRO A 75 3.20 -12.38 -26.51
C PRO A 75 3.13 -11.54 -27.79
N ALA A 76 4.04 -11.76 -28.74
CA ALA A 76 4.05 -11.05 -30.03
C ALA A 76 2.89 -11.46 -30.95
N VAL A 77 2.40 -12.69 -30.77
CA VAL A 77 1.25 -13.26 -31.49
C VAL A 77 0.38 -13.94 -30.45
N PRO A 78 -0.63 -13.24 -29.88
CA PRO A 78 -1.54 -13.84 -28.93
C PRO A 78 -2.40 -14.93 -29.59
N GLU A 79 -2.78 -15.94 -28.82
CA GLU A 79 -3.75 -16.95 -29.24
C GLU A 79 -5.13 -16.34 -29.44
N GLN A 80 -5.96 -16.97 -30.27
CA GLN A 80 -7.32 -16.50 -30.49
C GLN A 80 -8.13 -16.56 -29.19
N GLY A 81 -8.65 -15.41 -28.77
CA GLY A 81 -9.45 -15.28 -27.54
C GLY A 81 -8.63 -15.22 -26.25
N GLU A 82 -7.30 -15.14 -26.32
CA GLU A 82 -6.42 -15.06 -25.15
C GLU A 82 -6.77 -13.87 -24.23
N PHE A 83 -7.21 -12.76 -24.82
CA PHE A 83 -7.59 -11.54 -24.11
C PHE A 83 -9.11 -11.31 -24.05
N ASP A 84 -9.92 -12.34 -24.32
CA ASP A 84 -11.37 -12.21 -24.24
C ASP A 84 -11.81 -11.84 -22.80
N GLY A 85 -12.62 -10.78 -22.70
CA GLY A 85 -13.11 -10.26 -21.41
C GLY A 85 -12.26 -9.14 -20.81
N TYR A 86 -11.12 -8.80 -21.42
CA TYR A 86 -10.33 -7.64 -21.03
C TYR A 86 -10.76 -6.37 -21.80
N PRO A 87 -10.64 -5.18 -21.20
CA PRO A 87 -10.91 -3.91 -21.87
C PRO A 87 -10.07 -3.73 -23.15
N VAL A 88 -10.69 -3.19 -24.19
CA VAL A 88 -10.04 -2.85 -25.45
C VAL A 88 -10.35 -1.41 -25.88
N ASP A 89 -9.39 -0.78 -26.55
CA ASP A 89 -9.51 0.56 -27.12
C ASP A 89 -10.32 0.55 -28.45
N ASP A 90 -10.52 1.74 -29.02
CA ASP A 90 -11.26 1.91 -30.29
C ASP A 90 -10.61 1.18 -31.48
N ASP A 91 -9.32 0.85 -31.39
CA ASP A 91 -8.56 0.09 -32.39
C ASP A 91 -8.61 -1.43 -32.14
N GLY A 92 -9.31 -1.88 -31.08
CA GLY A 92 -9.41 -3.29 -30.69
C GLY A 92 -8.14 -3.83 -30.01
N ARG A 93 -7.27 -2.97 -29.49
CA ARG A 93 -6.08 -3.36 -28.72
C ARG A 93 -6.38 -3.29 -27.23
N LEU A 94 -5.59 -3.95 -26.40
CA LEU A 94 -5.74 -3.88 -24.94
C LEU A 94 -5.71 -2.43 -24.42
N ASP A 95 -6.72 -2.06 -23.66
CA ASP A 95 -6.81 -0.77 -22.99
C ASP A 95 -6.26 -0.89 -21.55
N PHE A 96 -4.96 -0.64 -21.42
CA PHE A 96 -4.29 -0.69 -20.12
C PHE A 96 -4.77 0.41 -19.16
N ALA A 97 -5.21 1.56 -19.68
CA ALA A 97 -5.71 2.64 -18.83
C ALA A 97 -7.01 2.19 -18.14
N ALA A 98 -7.94 1.61 -18.90
CA ALA A 98 -9.18 1.06 -18.35
C ALA A 98 -8.93 -0.08 -17.35
N MET A 99 -7.91 -0.93 -17.56
CA MET A 99 -7.58 -2.00 -16.62
C MET A 99 -7.13 -1.48 -15.25
N VAL A 100 -6.33 -0.41 -15.23
CA VAL A 100 -5.74 0.12 -13.98
C VAL A 100 -6.55 1.25 -13.35
N GLU A 101 -7.61 1.73 -14.01
CA GLU A 101 -8.44 2.85 -13.56
C GLU A 101 -9.01 2.65 -12.15
N GLU A 102 -9.39 1.41 -11.81
CA GLU A 102 -9.97 1.09 -10.49
C GLU A 102 -8.93 0.94 -9.37
N ILE A 103 -7.63 0.99 -9.69
CA ILE A 103 -6.57 0.86 -8.67
C ILE A 103 -6.41 2.17 -7.92
N ASP A 104 -6.90 2.18 -6.69
CA ASP A 104 -6.74 3.30 -5.77
C ASP A 104 -5.40 3.25 -5.01
N LEU A 105 -4.59 4.29 -5.16
CA LEU A 105 -3.31 4.46 -4.47
C LEU A 105 -3.49 4.78 -2.97
N GLU A 106 -4.56 5.48 -2.59
CA GLU A 106 -4.74 5.96 -1.23
C GLU A 106 -4.76 4.80 -0.21
N PRO A 107 -5.59 3.75 -0.37
CA PRO A 107 -5.59 2.60 0.54
C PRO A 107 -4.26 1.86 0.61
N ILE A 108 -3.48 1.85 -0.48
CA ILE A 108 -2.15 1.23 -0.51
C ILE A 108 -1.21 2.06 0.36
N VAL A 109 -1.15 3.38 0.15
CA VAL A 109 -0.30 4.28 0.94
C VAL A 109 -0.68 4.20 2.43
N GLU A 110 -1.97 4.31 2.74
CA GLU A 110 -2.47 4.20 4.11
C GLU A 110 -2.13 2.87 4.77
N ARG A 111 -2.17 1.76 4.03
CA ARG A 111 -1.83 0.43 4.56
C ARG A 111 -0.35 0.34 4.93
N TYR A 112 0.53 0.91 4.12
CA TYR A 112 1.97 0.80 4.28
C TYR A 112 2.61 1.95 5.08
N GLU A 113 1.80 2.90 5.57
CA GLU A 113 2.30 4.00 6.37
C GLU A 113 3.09 3.52 7.63
N PRO A 114 4.28 4.08 7.90
CA PRO A 114 5.07 3.80 9.08
C PRO A 114 4.58 4.61 10.29
N LEU A 115 3.99 3.91 11.25
CA LEU A 115 3.49 4.49 12.50
C LEU A 115 4.49 4.30 13.65
N THR A 116 4.66 5.36 14.43
CA THR A 116 5.29 5.32 15.75
C THR A 116 4.33 4.81 16.81
N LEU A 117 4.85 4.37 17.96
CA LEU A 117 4.02 4.00 19.10
C LEU A 117 3.14 5.16 19.60
N GLU A 118 3.61 6.40 19.48
CA GLU A 118 2.85 7.58 19.90
C GLU A 118 1.63 7.79 18.99
N GLU A 119 1.81 7.69 17.67
CA GLU A 119 0.72 7.78 16.69
C GLU A 119 -0.27 6.64 16.85
N ILE A 120 0.20 5.40 17.06
CA ILE A 120 -0.67 4.25 17.35
C ILE A 120 -1.49 4.51 18.61
N GLY A 121 -0.86 5.02 19.67
CA GLY A 121 -1.51 5.30 20.94
C GLY A 121 -2.59 6.38 20.81
N ARG A 122 -2.25 7.50 20.18
CA ARG A 122 -3.15 8.66 20.07
C ARG A 122 -4.23 8.48 19.01
N VAL A 123 -3.85 8.07 17.81
CA VAL A 123 -4.72 8.05 16.62
C VAL A 123 -5.45 6.71 16.54
N GLU A 124 -4.72 5.61 16.36
CA GLU A 124 -5.32 4.30 16.07
C GLU A 124 -6.06 3.72 17.29
N MET A 125 -5.55 3.97 18.49
CA MET A 125 -6.17 3.50 19.74
C MET A 125 -7.08 4.53 20.41
N GLY A 126 -7.00 5.82 20.05
CA GLY A 126 -7.74 6.90 20.71
C GLY A 126 -7.39 7.08 22.20
N SER A 127 -6.19 6.66 22.62
CA SER A 127 -5.78 6.64 24.04
C SER A 127 -5.67 8.06 24.60
N GLN A 128 -6.33 8.29 25.74
CA GLN A 128 -6.23 9.54 26.52
C GLN A 128 -5.26 9.43 27.70
N ALA A 129 -4.42 8.40 27.72
CA ALA A 129 -3.41 8.22 28.77
C ALA A 129 -2.35 9.32 28.70
N GLU A 130 -1.70 9.60 29.84
CA GLU A 130 -0.56 10.53 29.93
C GLU A 130 0.61 10.10 29.02
N ASP A 131 0.78 8.79 28.83
CA ASP A 131 1.78 8.19 27.95
C ASP A 131 1.10 7.24 26.93
N PRO A 132 0.64 7.76 25.78
CA PRO A 132 0.00 6.97 24.72
C PRO A 132 0.94 5.92 24.12
N ALA A 133 2.22 6.25 23.90
CA ALA A 133 3.22 5.32 23.39
C ALA A 133 3.38 4.07 24.27
N LYS A 134 3.38 4.22 25.60
CA LYS A 134 3.46 3.06 26.52
C LYS A 134 2.22 2.18 26.45
N ALA A 135 1.04 2.79 26.33
CA ALA A 135 -0.21 2.04 26.14
C ALA A 135 -0.20 1.27 24.81
N ALA A 136 0.25 1.90 23.73
CA ALA A 136 0.42 1.27 22.42
C ALA A 136 1.45 0.14 22.47
N SER A 137 2.60 0.35 23.10
CA SER A 137 3.65 -0.67 23.23
C SER A 137 3.14 -1.95 23.88
N LYS A 138 2.42 -1.79 25.01
CA LYS A 138 1.78 -2.91 25.71
C LYS A 138 0.74 -3.59 24.83
N MET A 139 -0.05 -2.82 24.07
CA MET A 139 -1.06 -3.36 23.16
C MET A 139 -0.43 -4.15 22.02
N MET A 140 0.56 -3.59 21.32
CA MET A 140 1.26 -4.25 20.21
C MET A 140 1.93 -5.54 20.66
N SER A 141 2.55 -5.54 21.85
CA SER A 141 3.09 -6.74 22.47
C SER A 141 2.01 -7.80 22.73
N ARG A 142 0.87 -7.40 23.32
CA ARG A 142 -0.27 -8.30 23.59
C ARG A 142 -0.87 -8.90 22.32
N LEU A 143 -0.98 -8.09 21.26
CA LEU A 143 -1.48 -8.50 19.95
C LEU A 143 -0.41 -9.17 19.08
N LYS A 144 0.83 -9.27 19.57
CA LYS A 144 2.00 -9.83 18.88
C LYS A 144 2.31 -9.16 17.53
N VAL A 145 1.94 -7.88 17.39
CA VAL A 145 2.30 -7.07 16.22
C VAL A 145 3.77 -6.70 16.35
N LYS A 146 4.57 -7.02 15.32
CA LYS A 146 5.99 -6.72 15.28
C LYS A 146 6.24 -5.41 14.53
N PRO A 147 7.31 -4.67 14.84
CA PRO A 147 7.72 -3.51 14.03
C PRO A 147 8.07 -3.97 12.61
N ALA A 148 7.25 -3.61 11.63
CA ALA A 148 7.41 -4.02 10.24
C ALA A 148 8.64 -3.39 9.58
N TYR A 149 9.03 -2.19 10.02
CA TYR A 149 10.17 -1.45 9.48
C TYR A 149 11.40 -1.48 10.41
N GLY A 150 11.33 -2.23 11.51
CA GLY A 150 12.41 -2.31 12.49
C GLY A 150 12.51 -1.05 13.38
N TYR A 151 13.74 -0.73 13.79
CA TYR A 151 14.04 0.39 14.68
C TYR A 151 14.80 1.48 13.93
N HIS A 152 14.30 2.70 14.00
CA HIS A 152 14.87 3.88 13.34
C HIS A 152 15.25 4.94 14.38
N PRO A 153 16.20 5.84 14.11
CA PRO A 153 16.47 6.96 15.01
C PRO A 153 15.26 7.90 15.11
N HIS A 154 14.87 8.27 16.33
CA HIS A 154 13.88 9.32 16.56
C HIS A 154 14.45 10.68 16.08
N PRO A 155 13.68 11.52 15.36
CA PRO A 155 14.18 12.76 14.78
C PRO A 155 14.80 13.71 15.81
N ASP A 156 14.11 13.93 16.94
CA ASP A 156 14.61 14.86 17.98
C ASP A 156 15.68 14.26 18.90
N SER A 157 15.51 13.01 19.34
CA SER A 157 16.34 12.43 20.41
C SER A 157 17.45 11.49 19.92
N GLY A 158 17.42 11.09 18.64
CA GLY A 158 18.32 10.09 18.06
C GLY A 158 18.18 8.67 18.64
N ARG A 159 17.28 8.47 19.62
CA ARG A 159 17.06 7.17 20.25
C ARG A 159 16.34 6.22 19.30
N PRO A 160 16.59 4.91 19.35
CA PRO A 160 15.85 3.95 18.55
C PRO A 160 14.35 3.98 18.86
N GLN A 161 13.52 4.16 17.83
CA GLN A 161 12.06 4.05 17.87
C GLN A 161 11.60 2.93 16.94
N ALA A 162 10.65 2.13 17.41
CA ALA A 162 10.03 1.09 16.60
C ALA A 162 9.02 1.69 15.62
N LEU A 163 9.08 1.28 14.36
CA LEU A 163 8.12 1.67 13.32
C LEU A 163 7.28 0.46 12.89
N TYR A 164 5.97 0.63 12.94
CA TYR A 164 4.98 -0.38 12.60
C TYR A 164 4.30 -0.03 11.29
N ARG A 165 3.81 -1.04 10.57
CA ARG A 165 2.96 -0.83 9.41
C ARG A 165 1.53 -0.58 9.87
N ALA A 166 0.93 0.52 9.41
CA ALA A 166 -0.42 0.92 9.77
C ALA A 166 -1.47 -0.19 9.52
N GLY A 167 -1.42 -0.86 8.36
CA GLY A 167 -2.28 -1.99 8.05
C GLY A 167 -2.22 -3.11 9.09
N ASP A 168 -1.01 -3.53 9.46
CA ASP A 168 -0.82 -4.61 10.44
C ASP A 168 -1.36 -4.20 11.83
N VAL A 169 -1.22 -2.92 12.19
CA VAL A 169 -1.76 -2.35 13.44
C VAL A 169 -3.29 -2.33 13.41
N ARG A 170 -3.89 -1.79 12.35
CA ARG A 170 -5.35 -1.69 12.18
C ARG A 170 -6.00 -3.06 12.16
N ASP A 171 -5.44 -4.01 11.40
CA ASP A 171 -5.90 -5.39 11.30
C ASP A 171 -5.88 -6.06 12.70
N ALA A 172 -4.78 -5.92 13.45
CA ALA A 172 -4.66 -6.50 14.77
C ALA A 172 -5.59 -5.85 15.82
N LEU A 173 -5.74 -4.52 15.78
CA LEU A 173 -6.67 -3.81 16.66
C LEU A 173 -8.11 -4.20 16.34
N ALA A 174 -8.43 -4.44 15.07
CA ALA A 174 -9.75 -4.83 14.64
C ALA A 174 -10.13 -6.23 15.16
N GLN A 175 -9.17 -7.14 15.22
CA GLN A 175 -9.31 -8.53 15.67
C GLN A 175 -9.10 -8.71 17.18
N ARG A 176 -8.95 -7.63 17.96
CA ARG A 176 -8.62 -7.73 19.38
C ARG A 176 -9.71 -8.47 20.18
N PRO A 177 -9.35 -9.40 21.08
CA PRO A 177 -10.30 -10.05 21.98
C PRO A 177 -11.07 -9.03 22.83
N GLY A 178 -12.40 -9.16 22.90
CA GLY A 178 -13.27 -8.28 23.68
C GLY A 178 -13.85 -7.06 22.93
N ARG A 179 -13.55 -6.87 21.64
CA ARG A 179 -14.23 -5.87 20.80
C ARG A 179 -15.68 -6.32 20.57
N GLY A 180 -16.64 -5.61 21.15
CA GLY A 180 -18.08 -5.93 21.08
C GLY A 180 -18.65 -6.57 22.34
N THR A 181 -17.82 -6.95 23.32
CA THR A 181 -18.29 -7.51 24.60
C THR A 181 -18.50 -6.38 25.60
N ARG A 182 -19.56 -5.57 25.40
CA ARG A 182 -20.08 -4.69 26.47
C ARG A 182 -20.70 -5.59 27.54
N THR A 183 -19.93 -5.86 28.60
CA THR A 183 -20.39 -6.55 29.82
C THR A 183 -21.34 -5.71 30.67
N ASP A 184 -21.63 -4.49 30.24
CA ASP A 184 -22.51 -3.51 30.89
C ASP A 184 -23.98 -3.59 30.45
N LEU A 185 -24.32 -4.39 29.43
CA LEU A 185 -25.70 -4.84 29.21
C LEU A 185 -25.95 -6.13 30.01
N LYS A 186 -26.05 -6.01 31.33
CA LYS A 186 -26.93 -6.95 32.06
C LYS A 186 -28.32 -6.74 31.47
N ALA A 187 -28.83 -7.76 30.79
CA ALA A 187 -30.25 -7.84 30.48
C ALA A 187 -31.01 -7.60 31.79
N ALA A 188 -31.66 -6.44 31.88
CA ALA A 188 -32.73 -6.26 32.84
C ALA A 188 -33.82 -7.27 32.48
N GLU A 189 -34.30 -7.96 33.51
CA GLU A 189 -35.31 -9.03 33.50
C GLU A 189 -36.57 -8.70 32.69
#